data_AF-A0A975IPL6-F1
#
_entry.id   AF-A0A975IPL6-F1
#
_cell.length_a   1.000
_cell.length_b   1.000
_cell.length_c   1.000
_cell.angle_alpha   90.00
_cell.angle_beta   90.00
_cell.angle_gamma   90.00
#
_symmetry.space_group_name_H-M   'P 1'
#
loop_
_entity.id
_entity.type
_entity.pdbx_description
1 polymer ?
#
loop_
_entity_poly.entity_id
_entity_poly.type
_entity_poly.pdbx_seq_one_letter_code
_entity_poly.pdbx_strand_id
1 'polypeptide(L)'
;MAGNTRDAGADSASAQPPGSPSHAVRELETRKPNAHLGVRNHAAADPQHGRDPEQLGFRGVGARADRAGPRGRPRRLPEAPRRRRELPGRAGGCGRRGRGREAVRGRAVSAEARLVELGIALPDVAAPAGAYVPAVIHGDLVYTAGQLPFVDGALPAQGKVGDGHGLVPAADAAEYARRSALNALAAVKSVLGSLDRVTGVVKVTGFVASDPSFTGQPGVINGASNVLGEIFGEAGRHARSAVGVAVLPLDSPVEVELVVSFA
;
A
#
# COMPACT_ATOMS: atom_id res chain seq x y z
N MET A 1 16.65 51.46 46.04
CA MET A 1 17.97 51.00 46.50
C MET A 1 18.05 49.53 46.12
N ALA A 2 18.88 49.15 45.13
CA ALA A 2 20.35 48.99 45.21
C ALA A 2 20.72 47.65 45.88
N GLY A 3 21.50 46.75 45.26
CA GLY A 3 22.15 46.87 43.94
C GLY A 3 22.59 45.53 43.32
N ASN A 4 23.21 45.63 42.14
CA ASN A 4 23.79 44.54 41.34
C ASN A 4 25.32 44.46 41.57
N THR A 5 26.06 43.64 40.79
CA THR A 5 27.52 43.34 40.87
C THR A 5 27.88 42.35 42.00
N ARG A 6 28.98 41.57 41.96
CA ARG A 6 30.09 41.33 41.01
C ARG A 6 30.68 39.92 41.34
N ASP A 7 31.51 39.21 40.57
CA ASP A 7 32.14 39.38 39.23
C ASP A 7 32.39 37.98 38.58
N ALA A 8 33.00 37.90 37.40
CA ALA A 8 33.54 36.64 36.86
C ALA A 8 34.97 36.32 37.38
N GLY A 9 35.34 35.03 37.40
CA GLY A 9 36.70 34.56 37.71
C GLY A 9 36.85 33.07 37.44
N ALA A 10 37.89 32.68 36.70
CA ALA A 10 38.20 31.29 36.38
C ALA A 10 39.57 30.92 36.95
N ASP A 11 39.76 29.64 37.30
CA ASP A 11 41.09 29.05 37.31
C ASP A 11 41.02 27.54 37.02
N SER A 12 42.17 26.94 36.72
CA SER A 12 42.30 25.59 36.14
C SER A 12 43.11 24.65 37.03
N ALA A 13 42.67 23.39 37.13
CA ALA A 13 43.42 22.33 37.80
C ALA A 13 43.26 21.00 37.05
N SER A 14 44.35 20.26 36.89
CA SER A 14 44.39 18.98 36.19
C SER A 14 44.76 17.84 37.15
N ALA A 15 44.13 16.68 36.97
CA ALA A 15 44.52 15.43 37.62
C ALA A 15 44.07 14.23 36.77
N GLN A 16 44.90 13.19 36.68
CA GLN A 16 44.62 11.91 36.02
C GLN A 16 44.44 10.77 37.05
N PRO A 17 43.87 9.61 36.65
CA PRO A 17 43.36 8.62 37.61
C PRO A 17 44.31 7.43 37.89
N PRO A 18 44.12 6.73 39.02
CA PRO A 18 44.38 5.30 39.17
C PRO A 18 43.09 4.48 38.89
N GLY A 19 43.14 3.18 38.57
CA GLY A 19 44.27 2.28 38.32
C GLY A 19 43.81 0.81 38.42
N SER A 20 44.10 -0.02 37.41
CA SER A 20 43.78 -1.47 37.37
C SER A 20 44.96 -2.31 37.94
N PRO A 21 44.87 -3.64 38.19
CA PRO A 21 44.39 -4.71 37.31
C PRO A 21 43.18 -5.47 37.95
N SER A 22 42.90 -6.78 37.92
CA SER A 22 43.62 -7.98 37.44
C SER A 22 42.67 -9.18 37.17
N HIS A 23 43.23 -10.35 36.85
CA HIS A 23 42.55 -11.55 36.37
C HIS A 23 42.23 -12.61 37.44
N ALA A 24 41.15 -13.36 37.20
CA ALA A 24 41.11 -14.81 37.42
C ALA A 24 40.28 -15.47 36.30
N VAL A 25 40.86 -16.42 35.57
CA VAL A 25 40.17 -17.18 34.51
C VAL A 25 39.75 -18.56 35.03
N ARG A 26 38.57 -19.03 34.64
CA ARG A 26 38.30 -20.47 34.58
C ARG A 26 37.29 -20.80 33.48
N GLU A 27 37.72 -21.66 32.58
CA GLU A 27 36.97 -22.17 31.43
C GLU A 27 36.42 -23.57 31.75
N LEU A 28 35.24 -23.92 31.23
CA LEU A 28 34.77 -25.31 31.18
C LEU A 28 33.67 -25.47 30.12
N GLU A 29 33.71 -26.60 29.41
CA GLU A 29 33.21 -26.72 28.04
C GLU A 29 31.83 -27.39 27.87
N THR A 30 31.14 -26.99 26.80
CA THR A 30 30.17 -27.76 26.00
C THR A 30 28.89 -28.33 26.66
N ARG A 31 27.72 -27.96 26.09
CA ARG A 31 26.95 -28.80 25.14
C ARG A 31 25.68 -28.08 24.61
N LYS A 32 25.34 -28.34 23.35
CA LYS A 32 24.04 -28.06 22.69
C LYS A 32 23.15 -29.34 22.81
N PRO A 33 21.81 -29.34 22.54
CA PRO A 33 21.07 -28.45 21.63
C PRO A 33 19.68 -27.97 22.11
N ASN A 34 18.93 -27.34 21.20
CA ASN A 34 17.57 -26.80 21.38
C ASN A 34 16.52 -27.87 21.72
N ALA A 35 15.60 -27.56 22.62
CA ALA A 35 14.27 -28.17 22.70
C ALA A 35 13.25 -27.21 23.37
N HIS A 36 11.95 -27.42 23.09
CA HIS A 36 10.79 -26.82 23.77
C HIS A 36 10.60 -25.29 23.69
N LEU A 37 10.14 -24.82 22.52
CA LEU A 37 9.19 -23.70 22.50
C LEU A 37 7.89 -24.16 23.19
N GLY A 38 7.62 -23.65 24.39
CA GLY A 38 6.49 -24.06 25.24
C GLY A 38 5.13 -23.50 24.84
N VAL A 39 4.73 -23.61 23.56
CA VAL A 39 3.43 -23.13 23.08
C VAL A 39 2.31 -24.04 23.62
N ARG A 40 1.71 -23.67 24.75
CA ARG A 40 0.53 -24.34 25.30
C ARG A 40 -0.73 -23.87 24.56
N ASN A 41 -1.14 -24.62 23.54
CA ASN A 41 -2.42 -24.42 22.86
C ASN A 41 -3.59 -24.73 23.80
N HIS A 42 -4.02 -23.75 24.60
CA HIS A 42 -5.32 -23.77 25.28
C HIS A 42 -6.46 -23.41 24.31
N ALA A 43 -6.53 -24.13 23.20
CA ALA A 43 -7.72 -24.15 22.36
C ALA A 43 -8.80 -24.97 23.07
N ALA A 44 -9.75 -24.28 23.71
CA ALA A 44 -11.01 -24.90 24.08
C ALA A 44 -11.70 -25.38 22.79
N ALA A 45 -12.25 -26.60 22.80
CA ALA A 45 -12.86 -27.16 21.60
C ALA A 45 -14.14 -26.38 21.23
N ASP A 46 -14.11 -25.70 20.08
CA ASP A 46 -15.29 -25.07 19.49
C ASP A 46 -16.32 -26.16 19.09
N PRO A 47 -17.53 -26.16 19.68
CA PRO A 47 -18.55 -27.16 19.40
C PRO A 47 -19.12 -27.10 17.98
N GLN A 48 -18.73 -26.14 17.14
CA GLN A 48 -19.19 -26.07 15.75
C GLN A 48 -18.46 -27.05 14.80
N HIS A 49 -17.23 -27.47 15.12
CA HIS A 49 -16.40 -28.30 14.23
C HIS A 49 -16.62 -29.83 14.36
N GLY A 50 -17.80 -30.25 14.83
CA GLY A 50 -18.12 -31.67 15.11
C GLY A 50 -19.40 -32.20 14.47
N ARG A 51 -19.86 -31.64 13.34
CA ARG A 51 -21.11 -32.09 12.68
C ARG A 51 -20.86 -32.97 11.46
N ASP A 52 -21.65 -34.03 11.38
CA ASP A 52 -21.69 -35.00 10.29
C ASP A 52 -22.13 -34.33 8.97
N PRO A 53 -21.38 -34.47 7.86
CA PRO A 53 -21.73 -33.85 6.57
C PRO A 53 -23.08 -34.32 6.00
N GLU A 54 -23.62 -35.48 6.39
CA GLU A 54 -24.95 -35.91 5.91
C GLU A 54 -26.13 -35.09 6.47
N GLN A 55 -25.90 -34.25 7.51
CA GLN A 55 -26.95 -33.39 8.07
C GLN A 55 -27.20 -32.10 7.25
N LEU A 56 -26.39 -31.80 6.24
CA LEU A 56 -26.61 -30.69 5.31
C LEU A 56 -27.52 -31.13 4.16
N GLY A 57 -28.83 -30.97 4.34
CA GLY A 57 -29.90 -31.55 3.52
C GLY A 57 -30.02 -31.08 2.06
N PHE A 58 -29.03 -31.38 1.22
CA PHE A 58 -29.06 -31.19 -0.24
C PHE A 58 -29.98 -32.19 -0.96
N ARG A 59 -31.29 -32.11 -0.71
CA ARG A 59 -32.30 -32.82 -1.51
C ARG A 59 -32.86 -31.90 -2.61
N GLY A 60 -32.51 -32.15 -3.87
CA GLY A 60 -33.40 -31.77 -4.98
C GLY A 60 -32.82 -31.04 -6.21
N VAL A 61 -31.68 -31.44 -6.76
CA VAL A 61 -31.45 -31.30 -8.21
C VAL A 61 -31.02 -32.67 -8.76
N GLY A 62 -31.96 -33.41 -9.32
CA GLY A 62 -31.76 -34.81 -9.69
C GLY A 62 -30.99 -34.98 -11.00
N ALA A 63 -30.00 -35.89 -11.00
CA ALA A 63 -29.37 -36.33 -12.23
C ALA A 63 -30.35 -37.14 -13.12
N ARG A 64 -30.37 -36.85 -14.42
CA ARG A 64 -30.88 -37.76 -15.46
C ARG A 64 -29.93 -37.76 -16.64
N ALA A 65 -29.33 -38.92 -16.90
CA ALA A 65 -28.66 -39.22 -18.15
C ALA A 65 -29.67 -39.71 -19.22
N ASP A 66 -29.14 -40.13 -20.37
CA ASP A 66 -29.78 -41.00 -21.36
C ASP A 66 -30.98 -40.46 -22.15
N ARG A 67 -30.67 -39.59 -23.12
CA ARG A 67 -31.17 -39.78 -24.50
C ARG A 67 -30.04 -39.60 -25.52
N ALA A 68 -29.67 -40.69 -26.20
CA ALA A 68 -28.70 -40.65 -27.29
C ALA A 68 -29.34 -40.09 -28.57
N GLY A 69 -28.73 -39.06 -29.16
CA GLY A 69 -29.04 -38.54 -30.49
C GLY A 69 -27.93 -38.87 -31.50
N PRO A 70 -28.24 -39.02 -32.80
CA PRO A 70 -27.25 -39.41 -33.81
C PRO A 70 -26.17 -38.34 -34.03
N ARG A 71 -24.93 -38.78 -34.24
CA ARG A 71 -23.73 -37.94 -34.35
C ARG A 71 -23.74 -37.08 -35.62
N GLY A 72 -24.20 -35.83 -35.51
CA GLY A 72 -24.02 -34.82 -36.56
C GLY A 72 -22.54 -34.46 -36.75
N ARG A 73 -22.06 -34.48 -38.00
CA ARG A 73 -20.70 -34.01 -38.34
C ARG A 73 -20.59 -32.49 -38.13
N PRO A 74 -19.45 -31.95 -37.65
CA PRO A 74 -19.25 -30.51 -37.59
C PRO A 74 -19.30 -29.92 -39.01
N ARG A 75 -20.21 -28.96 -39.23
CA ARG A 75 -20.25 -28.19 -40.48
C ARG A 75 -19.03 -27.26 -40.52
N ARG A 76 -18.20 -27.36 -41.56
CA ARG A 76 -17.23 -26.30 -41.89
C ARG A 76 -17.98 -25.00 -42.14
N LEU A 77 -17.50 -23.90 -41.55
CA LEU A 77 -17.87 -22.56 -41.98
C LEU A 77 -17.28 -22.33 -43.40
N PRO A 78 -18.03 -21.71 -44.33
CA PRO A 78 -17.47 -21.33 -45.62
C PRO A 78 -16.53 -20.13 -45.47
N GLU A 79 -15.34 -20.21 -46.06
CA GLU A 79 -14.37 -19.12 -46.05
C GLU A 79 -14.83 -17.97 -46.96
N ALA A 80 -14.67 -16.72 -46.50
CA ALA A 80 -15.04 -15.55 -47.28
C ALA A 80 -14.08 -15.33 -48.46
N PRO A 81 -14.57 -15.08 -49.70
CA PRO A 81 -13.74 -15.00 -50.88
C PRO A 81 -12.85 -13.73 -50.88
N ARG A 82 -11.53 -13.93 -50.77
CA ARG A 82 -10.52 -12.86 -50.87
C ARG A 82 -10.44 -12.28 -52.29
N ARG A 83 -11.31 -11.33 -52.63
CA ARG A 83 -11.20 -10.55 -53.86
C ARG A 83 -10.00 -9.59 -53.78
N ARG A 84 -8.87 -9.96 -54.39
CA ARG A 84 -7.88 -8.97 -54.85
C ARG A 84 -8.60 -7.98 -55.78
N ARG A 85 -8.35 -6.70 -55.59
CA ARG A 85 -8.69 -5.65 -56.56
C ARG A 85 -7.49 -4.71 -56.67
N GLU A 86 -6.81 -4.79 -57.79
CA GLU A 86 -5.63 -3.98 -58.12
C GLU A 86 -6.00 -2.92 -59.17
N LEU A 87 -5.00 -2.08 -59.49
CA LEU A 87 -4.98 -1.04 -60.54
C LEU A 87 -5.78 0.25 -60.25
N PRO A 88 -5.32 1.42 -60.77
CA PRO A 88 -3.96 1.83 -61.16
C PRO A 88 -3.47 3.04 -60.34
N GLY A 89 -2.31 3.64 -60.66
CA GLY A 89 -1.68 4.69 -59.85
C GLY A 89 -1.40 6.02 -60.58
N ARG A 90 -1.12 7.07 -59.79
CA ARG A 90 -0.64 8.44 -60.14
C ARG A 90 -1.52 9.23 -61.14
N ALA A 91 -1.74 10.54 -61.02
CA ALA A 91 -0.97 11.59 -60.36
C ALA A 91 -1.88 12.77 -59.92
N GLY A 92 -1.28 13.82 -59.35
CA GLY A 92 -1.94 15.09 -59.04
C GLY A 92 -1.68 15.54 -57.60
N GLY A 93 -1.03 16.69 -57.42
CA GLY A 93 -0.73 17.25 -56.11
C GLY A 93 -0.91 18.76 -56.08
N CYS A 94 -1.39 19.28 -54.96
CA CYS A 94 -1.34 20.68 -54.56
C CYS A 94 -1.64 20.78 -53.05
N GLY A 95 -1.51 21.97 -52.46
CA GLY A 95 -2.05 22.26 -51.13
C GLY A 95 -1.05 22.15 -49.98
N ARG A 96 -0.41 23.29 -49.68
CA ARG A 96 0.38 23.54 -48.46
C ARG A 96 -0.34 22.99 -47.22
N ARG A 97 0.30 22.11 -46.45
CA ARG A 97 -0.06 21.89 -45.04
C ARG A 97 0.99 22.57 -44.15
N GLY A 98 0.52 23.15 -43.04
CA GLY A 98 1.27 24.14 -42.29
C GLY A 98 2.54 23.57 -41.65
N ARG A 99 3.51 24.45 -41.39
CA ARG A 99 4.55 24.19 -40.38
C ARG A 99 3.85 23.81 -39.09
N GLY A 100 4.38 22.82 -38.37
CA GLY A 100 3.75 22.32 -37.17
C GLY A 100 3.47 23.45 -36.19
N ARG A 101 2.18 23.66 -35.86
CA ARG A 101 1.86 23.96 -34.47
C ARG A 101 2.20 22.69 -33.70
N GLU A 102 3.44 22.64 -33.23
CA GLU A 102 3.80 21.73 -32.15
C GLU A 102 2.76 21.96 -31.06
N ALA A 103 1.97 20.93 -30.78
CA ALA A 103 0.91 21.04 -29.81
C ALA A 103 1.60 21.13 -28.44
N VAL A 104 1.73 22.36 -27.95
CA VAL A 104 1.97 22.64 -26.54
C VAL A 104 0.75 22.07 -25.80
N ARG A 105 0.81 20.76 -25.52
CA ARG A 105 -0.01 20.12 -24.50
C ARG A 105 0.26 20.95 -23.27
N GLY A 106 -0.75 21.68 -22.79
CA GLY A 106 -0.61 22.54 -21.61
C GLY A 106 0.07 21.72 -20.53
N ARG A 107 1.29 22.11 -20.15
CA ARG A 107 2.17 21.25 -19.35
C ARG A 107 1.46 20.99 -18.04
N ALA A 108 0.92 19.79 -17.87
CA ALA A 108 0.28 19.39 -16.63
C ALA A 108 1.28 19.64 -15.49
N VAL A 109 0.81 20.26 -14.42
CA VAL A 109 1.64 20.47 -13.23
C VAL A 109 2.13 19.10 -12.79
N SER A 110 3.44 18.97 -12.62
CA SER A 110 4.04 17.66 -12.33
C SER A 110 3.67 17.23 -10.91
N ALA A 111 3.66 15.92 -10.63
CA ALA A 111 3.26 15.41 -9.32
C ALA A 111 4.18 15.95 -8.21
N GLU A 112 5.47 16.06 -8.48
CA GLU A 112 6.46 16.66 -7.59
C GLU A 112 6.19 18.17 -7.38
N ALA A 113 5.85 18.92 -8.43
CA ALA A 113 5.47 20.33 -8.31
C ALA A 113 4.15 20.51 -7.54
N ARG A 114 3.18 19.60 -7.74
CA ARG A 114 1.87 19.64 -7.08
C ARG A 114 1.95 19.31 -5.59
N LEU A 115 2.86 18.43 -5.18
CA LEU A 115 3.20 18.20 -3.78
C LEU A 115 3.71 19.49 -3.12
N VAL A 116 4.57 20.26 -3.79
CA VAL A 116 5.05 21.57 -3.30
C VAL A 116 3.92 22.59 -3.18
N GLU A 117 3.04 22.69 -4.18
CA GLU A 117 1.84 23.57 -4.13
C GLU A 117 0.91 23.26 -2.96
N LEU A 118 0.79 21.97 -2.59
CA LEU A 118 -0.05 21.50 -1.48
C LEU A 118 0.66 21.57 -0.11
N GLY A 119 1.93 22.00 -0.06
CA GLY A 119 2.75 22.00 1.16
C GLY A 119 3.09 20.60 1.68
N ILE A 120 3.03 19.57 0.83
CA ILE A 120 3.24 18.17 1.21
C ILE A 120 4.69 17.78 0.99
N ALA A 121 5.44 17.63 2.09
CA ALA A 121 6.64 16.80 2.09
C ALA A 121 6.25 15.32 2.11
N LEU A 122 6.84 14.51 1.22
CA LEU A 122 6.84 13.05 1.39
C LEU A 122 7.88 12.68 2.45
N PRO A 123 7.56 11.75 3.38
CA PRO A 123 8.54 11.27 4.35
C PRO A 123 9.53 10.31 3.71
N ASP A 124 10.61 10.00 4.44
CA ASP A 124 11.48 8.88 4.12
C ASP A 124 10.72 7.55 4.14
N VAL A 125 11.17 6.61 3.31
CA VAL A 125 10.53 5.30 3.18
C VAL A 125 10.73 4.49 4.45
N ALA A 126 9.64 4.08 5.10
CA ALA A 126 9.69 3.24 6.28
C ALA A 126 10.43 1.92 6.01
N ALA A 127 11.30 1.52 6.93
CA ALA A 127 11.97 0.23 6.86
C ALA A 127 10.93 -0.92 6.94
N PRO A 128 11.02 -1.97 6.11
CA PRO A 128 10.10 -3.11 6.17
C PRO A 128 10.06 -3.76 7.56
N ALA A 129 8.85 -4.08 8.03
CA ALA A 129 8.64 -4.75 9.32
C ALA A 129 8.95 -6.27 9.28
N GLY A 130 9.64 -6.75 8.24
CA GLY A 130 9.90 -8.17 7.99
C GLY A 130 10.62 -8.40 6.66
N ALA A 131 10.64 -9.65 6.20
CA ALA A 131 11.36 -10.07 4.99
C ALA A 131 10.60 -9.73 3.68
N TYR A 132 10.35 -8.45 3.44
CA TYR A 132 9.72 -7.91 2.22
C TYR A 132 10.34 -6.55 1.85
N VAL A 133 9.90 -5.94 0.76
CA VAL A 133 10.36 -4.60 0.31
C VAL A 133 9.18 -3.62 0.21
N PRO A 134 9.38 -2.29 0.35
CA PRO A 134 8.28 -1.33 0.38
C PRO A 134 7.47 -1.26 -0.92
N ALA A 135 8.12 -1.46 -2.07
CA ALA A 135 7.48 -1.55 -3.38
C ALA A 135 8.29 -2.44 -4.34
N VAL A 136 7.61 -2.98 -5.37
CA VAL A 136 8.21 -3.72 -6.49
C VAL A 136 7.68 -3.22 -7.84
N ILE A 137 8.54 -3.25 -8.86
CA ILE A 137 8.16 -3.02 -10.26
C ILE A 137 7.86 -4.37 -10.92
N HIS A 138 6.74 -4.46 -11.64
CA HIS A 138 6.42 -5.59 -12.52
C HIS A 138 5.76 -5.09 -13.81
N GLY A 139 6.48 -5.17 -14.93
CA GLY A 139 6.03 -4.58 -16.19
C GLY A 139 6.00 -3.05 -16.11
N ASP A 140 4.86 -2.47 -16.50
CA ASP A 140 4.52 -1.05 -16.41
C ASP A 140 3.82 -0.67 -15.08
N LEU A 141 3.76 -1.59 -14.11
CA LEU A 141 3.13 -1.40 -12.81
C LEU A 141 4.14 -1.36 -11.66
N VAL A 142 3.85 -0.54 -10.65
CA VAL A 142 4.42 -0.61 -9.30
C VAL A 142 3.36 -1.11 -8.33
N TYR A 143 3.73 -2.07 -7.50
CA TYR A 143 2.94 -2.57 -6.37
C TYR A 143 3.63 -2.14 -5.07
N THR A 144 2.92 -1.49 -4.15
CA THR A 144 3.44 -1.27 -2.79
C THR A 144 3.07 -2.43 -1.87
N ALA A 145 3.88 -2.68 -0.84
CA ALA A 145 3.40 -3.35 0.37
C ALA A 145 2.44 -2.42 1.13
N GLY A 146 1.68 -2.97 2.08
CA GLY A 146 0.83 -2.20 2.99
C GLY A 146 1.62 -1.14 3.76
N GLN A 147 1.12 0.10 3.73
CA GLN A 147 1.72 1.25 4.39
C GLN A 147 0.86 1.72 5.55
N LEU A 148 1.50 1.89 6.71
CA LEU A 148 0.91 2.43 7.92
C LEU A 148 1.06 3.97 7.98
N PRO A 149 0.25 4.69 8.77
CA PRO A 149 0.24 6.16 8.88
C PRO A 149 1.42 6.73 9.67
N PHE A 150 2.62 6.18 9.52
CA PHE A 150 3.83 6.67 10.21
C PHE A 150 4.07 8.17 9.99
N VAL A 151 4.45 8.83 11.08
CA VAL A 151 4.95 10.21 11.14
C VAL A 151 6.24 10.16 11.96
N ASP A 152 7.35 10.62 11.39
CA ASP A 152 8.67 10.69 12.06
C ASP A 152 9.11 9.37 12.75
N GLY A 153 8.72 8.24 12.17
CA GLY A 153 9.01 6.88 12.67
C GLY A 153 8.01 6.31 13.69
N ALA A 154 7.02 7.09 14.13
CA ALA A 154 5.99 6.67 15.10
C ALA A 154 4.59 6.58 14.46
N LEU A 155 3.71 5.76 15.04
CA LEU A 155 2.28 5.78 14.69
C LEU A 155 1.57 6.92 15.47
N PRO A 156 0.71 7.72 14.82
CA PRO A 156 0.00 8.84 15.48
C PRO A 156 -1.13 8.38 16.40
N ALA A 157 -1.63 7.16 16.22
CA ALA A 157 -2.61 6.49 17.08
C ALA A 157 -2.50 4.97 16.93
N GLN A 158 -3.10 4.25 17.87
CA GLN A 158 -3.28 2.80 17.86
C GLN A 158 -4.73 2.47 18.22
N GLY A 159 -5.20 1.27 17.86
CA GLY A 159 -6.52 0.76 18.15
C GLY A 159 -7.51 0.83 16.98
N LYS A 160 -8.76 0.48 17.27
CA LYS A 160 -9.85 0.32 16.29
C LYS A 160 -10.58 1.63 16.03
N VAL A 161 -10.99 1.83 14.78
CA VAL A 161 -11.86 2.92 14.34
C VAL A 161 -13.32 2.59 14.66
N GLY A 162 -14.02 3.56 15.27
CA GLY A 162 -15.43 3.44 15.64
C GLY A 162 -15.86 4.53 16.63
N ASP A 163 -17.11 4.45 17.10
CA ASP A 163 -17.71 5.46 17.96
C ASP A 163 -17.66 5.03 19.44
N GLY A 164 -16.78 5.64 20.25
CA GLY A 164 -16.72 5.37 21.69
C GLY A 164 -15.42 5.78 22.37
N HIS A 165 -15.39 5.70 23.71
CA HIS A 165 -14.19 5.97 24.49
C HIS A 165 -13.13 4.88 24.25
N GLY A 166 -11.93 5.28 23.79
CA GLY A 166 -10.84 4.36 23.48
C GLY A 166 -10.89 3.76 22.07
N LEU A 167 -11.82 4.23 21.23
CA LEU A 167 -11.80 4.00 19.78
C LEU A 167 -11.24 5.23 19.06
N VAL A 168 -10.66 5.02 17.89
CA VAL A 168 -10.14 6.06 17.01
C VAL A 168 -11.30 6.70 16.24
N PRO A 169 -11.49 8.03 16.30
CA PRO A 169 -12.54 8.71 15.53
C PRO A 169 -12.39 8.51 14.01
N ALA A 170 -13.51 8.35 13.32
CA ALA A 170 -13.52 8.13 11.86
C ALA A 170 -12.93 9.30 11.05
N ALA A 171 -12.92 10.52 11.62
CA ALA A 171 -12.27 11.70 11.02
C ALA A 171 -10.74 11.60 11.10
N ASP A 172 -10.20 11.31 12.29
CA ASP A 172 -8.76 11.14 12.51
C ASP A 172 -8.23 9.95 11.67
N ALA A 173 -9.00 8.87 11.61
CA ALA A 173 -8.73 7.74 10.72
C ALA A 173 -8.65 8.13 9.23
N ALA A 174 -9.43 9.12 8.77
CA ALA A 174 -9.32 9.59 7.38
C ALA A 174 -7.99 10.33 7.13
N GLU A 175 -7.49 11.12 8.09
CA GLU A 175 -6.15 11.71 8.00
C GLU A 175 -5.04 10.65 8.12
N TYR A 176 -5.28 9.55 8.84
CA TYR A 176 -4.37 8.40 8.85
C TYR A 176 -4.39 7.66 7.49
N ALA A 177 -5.55 7.53 6.83
CA ALA A 177 -5.61 7.03 5.45
C ALA A 177 -4.85 7.95 4.48
N ARG A 178 -4.99 9.28 4.65
CA ARG A 178 -4.25 10.30 3.89
C ARG A 178 -2.73 10.14 4.08
N ARG A 179 -2.26 10.01 5.32
CA ARG A 179 -0.84 9.76 5.65
C ARG A 179 -0.33 8.46 5.05
N SER A 180 -1.09 7.37 5.18
CA SER A 180 -0.75 6.05 4.65
C SER A 180 -0.57 6.07 3.13
N ALA A 181 -1.43 6.81 2.41
CA ALA A 181 -1.28 7.01 0.96
C ALA A 181 -0.02 7.81 0.59
N LEU A 182 0.36 8.84 1.36
CA LEU A 182 1.62 9.56 1.16
C LEU A 182 2.85 8.68 1.40
N ASN A 183 2.79 7.81 2.41
CA ASN A 183 3.85 6.83 2.70
C ASN A 183 3.98 5.81 1.56
N ALA A 184 2.86 5.41 0.94
CA ALA A 184 2.86 4.59 -0.27
C ALA A 184 3.41 5.32 -1.50
N LEU A 185 3.18 6.63 -1.65
CA LEU A 185 3.83 7.44 -2.68
C LEU A 185 5.34 7.58 -2.45
N ALA A 186 5.81 7.66 -1.20
CA ALA A 186 7.25 7.59 -0.90
C ALA A 186 7.84 6.23 -1.34
N ALA A 187 7.17 5.12 -1.05
CA ALA A 187 7.57 3.79 -1.51
C ALA A 187 7.60 3.67 -3.05
N VAL A 188 6.58 4.18 -3.76
CA VAL A 188 6.58 4.28 -5.24
C VAL A 188 7.75 5.13 -5.75
N LYS A 189 7.99 6.30 -5.15
CA LYS A 189 9.09 7.20 -5.54
C LYS A 189 10.45 6.54 -5.36
N SER A 190 10.62 5.68 -4.37
CA SER A 190 11.88 4.96 -4.12
C SER A 190 12.30 4.01 -5.25
N VAL A 191 11.34 3.43 -5.98
CA VAL A 191 11.61 2.52 -7.10
C VAL A 191 11.54 3.21 -8.47
N LEU A 192 10.80 4.33 -8.60
CA LEU A 192 10.72 5.10 -9.85
C LEU A 192 11.74 6.24 -9.97
N GLY A 193 12.26 6.73 -8.85
CA GLY A 193 13.12 7.92 -8.73
C GLY A 193 12.37 9.26 -8.68
N SER A 194 11.18 9.35 -9.29
CA SER A 194 10.30 10.52 -9.27
C SER A 194 8.85 10.10 -9.50
N LEU A 195 7.90 10.80 -8.87
CA LEU A 195 6.47 10.59 -9.10
C LEU A 195 5.96 11.17 -10.42
N ASP A 196 6.74 12.03 -11.09
CA ASP A 196 6.41 12.58 -12.42
C ASP A 196 6.38 11.49 -13.52
N ARG A 197 6.80 10.27 -13.19
CA ARG A 197 6.73 9.08 -14.03
C ARG A 197 5.42 8.30 -13.90
N VAL A 198 4.62 8.56 -12.86
CA VAL A 198 3.34 7.86 -12.63
C VAL A 198 2.33 8.30 -13.69
N THR A 199 1.78 7.34 -14.43
CA THR A 199 0.79 7.57 -15.48
C THR A 199 -0.64 7.37 -15.01
N GLY A 200 -0.85 6.69 -13.88
CA GLY A 200 -2.17 6.50 -13.28
C GLY A 200 -2.14 5.68 -11.99
N VAL A 201 -3.08 5.93 -11.08
CA VAL A 201 -3.35 5.07 -9.93
C VAL A 201 -4.37 4.02 -10.35
N VAL A 202 -3.96 2.77 -10.47
CA VAL A 202 -4.81 1.66 -10.96
C VAL A 202 -5.76 1.19 -9.86
N LYS A 203 -5.22 0.94 -8.66
CA LYS A 203 -5.94 0.41 -7.51
C LYS A 203 -5.47 1.06 -6.21
N VAL A 204 -6.42 1.38 -5.35
CA VAL A 204 -6.20 1.60 -3.92
C VAL A 204 -6.90 0.49 -3.13
N THR A 205 -6.17 -0.17 -2.23
CA THR A 205 -6.76 -1.07 -1.22
C THR A 205 -6.52 -0.43 0.14
N GLY A 206 -7.60 -0.15 0.87
CA GLY A 206 -7.55 0.40 2.21
C GLY A 206 -8.14 -0.56 3.23
N PHE A 207 -7.35 -0.89 4.24
CA PHE A 207 -7.76 -1.68 5.39
C PHE A 207 -7.94 -0.74 6.58
N VAL A 208 -9.04 -0.91 7.32
CA VAL A 208 -9.35 -0.11 8.51
C VAL A 208 -9.53 -1.07 9.66
N ALA A 209 -8.66 -1.03 10.67
CA ALA A 209 -8.89 -1.77 11.91
C ALA A 209 -10.18 -1.22 12.54
N SER A 210 -11.25 -2.01 12.53
CA SER A 210 -12.61 -1.52 12.80
C SER A 210 -13.17 -2.15 14.06
N ASP A 211 -13.97 -1.39 14.80
CA ASP A 211 -14.94 -1.99 15.72
C ASP A 211 -15.97 -2.81 14.90
N PRO A 212 -16.47 -3.98 15.39
CA PRO A 212 -17.46 -4.77 14.66
C PRO A 212 -18.78 -4.05 14.33
N SER A 213 -19.10 -2.95 15.01
CA SER A 213 -20.26 -2.09 14.70
C SER A 213 -19.97 -1.01 13.64
N PHE A 214 -18.70 -0.71 13.37
CA PHE A 214 -18.32 0.39 12.48
C PHE A 214 -18.45 0.01 11.00
N THR A 215 -19.20 0.80 10.23
CA THR A 215 -19.39 0.62 8.77
C THR A 215 -18.91 1.81 7.94
N GLY A 216 -18.11 2.71 8.54
CA GLY A 216 -17.66 3.96 7.92
C GLY A 216 -16.37 3.86 7.09
N GLN A 217 -15.84 2.66 6.83
CA GLN A 217 -14.56 2.46 6.12
C GLN A 217 -14.48 3.15 4.74
N PRO A 218 -15.56 3.22 3.93
CA PRO A 218 -15.54 4.00 2.69
C PRO A 218 -15.31 5.50 2.91
N GLY A 219 -15.70 6.04 4.07
CA GLY A 219 -15.42 7.42 4.47
C GLY A 219 -13.97 7.61 4.89
N VAL A 220 -13.44 6.70 5.70
CA VAL A 220 -12.02 6.69 6.14
C VAL A 220 -11.08 6.69 4.93
N ILE A 221 -11.27 5.76 3.99
CA ILE A 221 -10.39 5.63 2.81
C ILE A 221 -10.61 6.77 1.79
N ASN A 222 -11.59 7.68 1.99
CA ASN A 222 -11.62 8.93 1.22
C ASN A 222 -10.41 9.81 1.49
N GLY A 223 -9.81 9.80 2.68
CA GLY A 223 -8.59 10.59 2.95
C GLY A 223 -7.42 10.18 2.05
N ALA A 224 -7.23 8.87 1.83
CA ALA A 224 -6.30 8.35 0.84
C ALA A 224 -6.71 8.73 -0.60
N SER A 225 -7.99 8.59 -0.95
CA SER A 225 -8.48 8.85 -2.31
C SER A 225 -8.39 10.32 -2.71
N ASN A 226 -8.66 11.24 -1.78
CA ASN A 226 -8.66 12.68 -2.00
C ASN A 226 -7.24 13.17 -2.32
N VAL A 227 -6.24 12.82 -1.51
CA VAL A 227 -4.86 13.28 -1.72
C VAL A 227 -4.24 12.75 -3.02
N LEU A 228 -4.61 11.53 -3.44
CA LEU A 228 -4.22 11.00 -4.76
C LEU A 228 -4.85 11.81 -5.90
N GLY A 229 -6.10 12.25 -5.76
CA GLY A 229 -6.74 13.18 -6.69
C GLY A 229 -6.15 14.60 -6.66
N GLU A 230 -5.79 15.11 -5.47
CA GLU A 230 -5.14 16.41 -5.27
C GLU A 230 -3.78 16.50 -5.98
N ILE A 231 -3.01 15.40 -5.99
CA ILE A 231 -1.67 15.30 -6.58
C ILE A 231 -1.71 14.99 -8.08
N PHE A 232 -2.49 13.98 -8.50
CA PHE A 232 -2.44 13.43 -9.87
C PHE A 232 -3.64 13.81 -10.76
N GLY A 233 -4.65 14.51 -10.23
CA GLY A 233 -5.85 14.90 -10.99
C GLY A 233 -6.60 13.69 -11.57
N GLU A 234 -6.87 13.69 -12.88
CA GLU A 234 -7.50 12.55 -13.55
C GLU A 234 -6.67 11.26 -13.47
N ALA A 235 -5.34 11.35 -13.44
CA ALA A 235 -4.46 10.18 -13.22
C ALA A 235 -4.53 9.66 -11.78
N GLY A 236 -5.06 10.44 -10.83
CA GLY A 236 -5.35 10.01 -9.47
C GLY A 236 -6.61 9.16 -9.32
N ARG A 237 -7.42 9.00 -10.38
CA ARG A 237 -8.70 8.27 -10.34
C ARG A 237 -8.48 6.76 -10.47
N HIS A 238 -8.89 6.02 -9.44
CA HIS A 238 -8.53 4.61 -9.23
C HIS A 238 -9.74 3.71 -8.98
N ALA A 239 -9.58 2.41 -9.23
CA ALA A 239 -10.45 1.41 -8.61
C ALA A 239 -10.14 1.34 -7.10
N ARG A 240 -11.14 1.03 -6.24
CA ARG A 240 -10.96 1.03 -4.78
C ARG A 240 -11.44 -0.25 -4.11
N SER A 241 -10.85 -0.59 -2.97
CA SER A 241 -11.41 -1.44 -1.92
C SER A 241 -11.26 -0.70 -0.60
N ALA A 242 -12.29 -0.72 0.25
CA ALA A 242 -12.23 -0.20 1.62
C ALA A 242 -12.91 -1.22 2.53
N VAL A 243 -12.16 -1.86 3.42
CA VAL A 243 -12.62 -3.02 4.20
C VAL A 243 -12.31 -2.88 5.69
N GLY A 244 -13.23 -3.34 6.53
CA GLY A 244 -12.98 -3.50 7.96
C GLY A 244 -12.15 -4.75 8.24
N VAL A 245 -11.13 -4.62 9.08
CA VAL A 245 -10.31 -5.74 9.58
C VAL A 245 -10.27 -5.73 11.10
N ALA A 246 -10.00 -6.88 11.73
CA ALA A 246 -10.05 -7.02 13.19
C ALA A 246 -8.86 -6.36 13.93
N VAL A 247 -7.70 -6.29 13.28
CA VAL A 247 -6.44 -5.70 13.76
C VAL A 247 -5.49 -5.51 12.57
N LEU A 248 -4.53 -4.60 12.70
CA LEU A 248 -3.45 -4.36 11.74
C LEU A 248 -2.08 -4.47 12.45
N PRO A 249 -0.96 -4.57 11.72
CA PRO A 249 0.37 -4.56 12.31
C PRO A 249 0.58 -3.35 13.24
N LEU A 250 1.28 -3.58 14.36
CA LEU A 250 1.53 -2.57 15.40
C LEU A 250 0.24 -1.95 16.01
N ASP A 251 -0.91 -2.62 15.88
CA ASP A 251 -2.25 -2.13 16.25
C ASP A 251 -2.62 -0.79 15.59
N SER A 252 -2.19 -0.59 14.34
CA SER A 252 -2.53 0.61 13.58
C SER A 252 -4.03 0.72 13.26
N PRO A 253 -4.62 1.94 13.23
CA PRO A 253 -6.02 2.11 12.83
C PRO A 253 -6.27 1.92 11.32
N VAL A 254 -5.27 2.17 10.47
CA VAL A 254 -5.41 2.17 8.99
C VAL A 254 -4.15 1.64 8.31
N GLU A 255 -4.31 0.94 7.21
CA GLU A 255 -3.24 0.53 6.29
C GLU A 255 -3.69 0.73 4.83
N VAL A 256 -2.80 1.20 3.95
CA VAL A 256 -3.10 1.46 2.53
C VAL A 256 -2.06 0.82 1.61
N GLU A 257 -2.54 0.15 0.56
CA GLU A 257 -1.75 -0.35 -0.58
C GLU A 257 -2.12 0.40 -1.87
N LEU A 258 -1.12 0.62 -2.72
CA LEU A 258 -1.30 1.19 -4.06
C LEU A 258 -0.80 0.22 -5.14
N VAL A 259 -1.53 0.17 -6.25
CA VAL A 259 -1.01 -0.27 -7.55
C VAL A 259 -1.09 0.92 -8.50
N VAL A 260 0.04 1.32 -9.07
CA VAL A 260 0.15 2.46 -9.99
C VAL A 260 0.83 2.06 -11.29
N SER A 261 0.45 2.67 -12.41
CA SER A 261 1.15 2.53 -13.69
C SER A 261 2.18 3.65 -13.88
N PHE A 262 3.24 3.41 -14.66
CA PHE A 262 4.30 4.39 -14.92
C PHE A 262 4.81 4.36 -16.37
N ALA A 263 5.74 5.27 -16.69
CA ALA A 263 6.50 5.33 -17.95
C ALA A 263 7.99 5.69 -17.73
#